data_AF-A0A507FF36-F1
#
_entry.id   AF-A0A507FF36-F1
#
_cell.length_a   1.000
_cell.length_b   1.000
_cell.length_c   1.000
_cell.angle_alpha   90.00
_cell.angle_beta   90.00
_cell.angle_gamma   90.00
#
_symmetry.space_group_name_H-M   'P 1'
#
loop_
_entity.id
_entity.type
_entity.pdbx_description
1 polymer ?
#
loop_
_entity_poly.entity_id
_entity_poly.type
_entity_poly.pdbx_seq_one_letter_code
_entity_poly.pdbx_strand_id
1 'polypeptide(L)'
;MLPLGLLPNSVILPWIPAFLRNDKLLHFAMFSLFSAALIHALDTVLATQRLRYRAWYVSSAASALALSASFSSEYLQSVLSNRRFDAIDIAYNLLGSAVGILSWYACRCLDLGALFYGRLPGFIQQLLESRRYTILVGQNLADSFDPSLELGMRPERWDATTAPAAAAERQSLEGRIGVNA
;
A
#
# COMPACT_ATOMS: atom_id res chain seq x y z
N MET A 1 8.63 6.75 -18.88
CA MET A 1 7.53 6.20 -19.69
C MET A 1 8.16 5.42 -20.85
N LEU A 2 8.23 4.09 -20.75
CA LEU A 2 8.79 3.24 -21.81
C LEU A 2 7.90 3.36 -23.07
N PRO A 3 8.45 3.61 -24.28
CA PRO A 3 7.69 3.72 -25.53
C PRO A 3 7.10 2.39 -26.04
N LEU A 4 7.00 1.37 -25.16
CA LEU A 4 6.46 0.05 -25.45
C LEU A 4 5.01 0.09 -25.98
N GLY A 5 4.23 1.12 -25.64
CA GLY A 5 2.84 1.25 -26.13
C GLY A 5 2.69 1.73 -27.60
N LEU A 6 3.77 2.19 -28.23
CA LEU A 6 3.74 2.76 -29.59
C LEU A 6 4.32 1.82 -30.67
N LEU A 7 4.96 0.72 -30.26
CA LEU A 7 5.55 -0.23 -31.19
C LEU A 7 4.49 -1.21 -31.74
N PRO A 8 4.63 -1.68 -32.98
CA PRO A 8 3.74 -2.72 -33.52
C PRO A 8 3.78 -3.96 -32.65
N ASN A 9 2.63 -4.60 -32.41
CA ASN A 9 2.53 -5.84 -31.63
C ASN A 9 3.52 -6.93 -32.13
N SER A 10 3.78 -7.01 -33.43
CA SER A 10 4.75 -7.95 -34.02
C SER A 10 6.18 -7.76 -33.52
N VAL A 11 6.57 -6.55 -33.14
CA VAL A 11 7.90 -6.22 -32.62
C VAL A 11 7.99 -6.53 -31.13
N ILE A 12 6.91 -6.33 -30.37
CA ILE A 12 6.92 -6.44 -28.91
C ILE A 12 6.62 -7.87 -28.43
N LEU A 13 5.70 -8.58 -29.11
CA LEU A 13 5.23 -9.92 -28.73
C LEU A 13 6.33 -10.95 -28.41
N PRO A 14 7.49 -10.98 -29.10
CA PRO A 14 8.58 -11.92 -28.79
C PRO A 14 9.25 -11.66 -27.44
N TRP A 15 9.21 -10.42 -26.95
CA TRP A 15 9.91 -9.98 -25.75
C TRP A 15 9.02 -10.01 -24.50
N ILE A 16 7.71 -10.16 -24.65
CA ILE A 16 6.79 -10.29 -23.53
C ILE A 16 6.82 -11.75 -23.05
N PRO A 17 7.20 -12.01 -21.78
CA PRO A 17 7.11 -13.34 -21.20
C PRO A 17 5.74 -13.98 -21.40
N ALA A 18 5.72 -15.28 -21.72
CA ALA A 18 4.47 -15.97 -22.07
C ALA A 18 3.38 -15.87 -21.00
N PHE A 19 3.76 -15.85 -19.72
CA PHE A 19 2.81 -15.70 -18.62
C PHE A 19 2.13 -14.32 -18.59
N LEU A 20 2.83 -13.23 -18.97
CA LEU A 20 2.25 -11.89 -19.06
C LEU A 20 1.31 -11.71 -20.25
N ARG A 21 1.30 -12.64 -21.20
CA ARG A 21 0.34 -12.68 -22.32
C ARG A 21 -0.96 -13.39 -21.97
N ASN A 22 -1.05 -14.03 -20.80
CA ASN A 22 -2.29 -14.63 -20.34
C ASN A 22 -3.19 -13.53 -19.78
N ASP A 23 -4.21 -13.17 -20.56
CA ASP A 23 -5.19 -12.14 -20.23
C ASP A 23 -5.83 -12.37 -18.84
N LYS A 24 -6.18 -13.62 -18.52
CA LYS A 24 -6.79 -13.96 -17.22
C LYS A 24 -5.84 -13.73 -16.05
N LEU A 25 -4.57 -14.09 -16.23
CA LEU A 25 -3.54 -13.83 -15.23
C LEU A 25 -3.29 -12.33 -15.07
N LEU A 26 -3.33 -11.57 -16.16
CA LEU A 26 -3.18 -10.12 -16.14
C LEU A 26 -4.33 -9.46 -15.36
N HIS A 27 -5.58 -9.84 -15.65
CA HIS A 27 -6.76 -9.39 -14.92
C HIS A 27 -6.64 -9.67 -13.41
N PHE A 28 -6.27 -10.90 -13.05
CA PHE A 28 -6.01 -11.27 -11.66
C PHE A 28 -4.90 -10.43 -11.00
N ALA A 29 -3.74 -10.33 -11.65
CA ALA A 29 -2.59 -9.63 -11.09
C ALA A 29 -2.85 -8.13 -10.92
N MET A 30 -3.45 -7.50 -11.93
CA MET A 30 -3.78 -6.08 -11.91
C MET A 30 -4.79 -5.75 -10.81
N PHE A 31 -5.86 -6.53 -10.66
CA PHE A 31 -6.84 -6.30 -9.60
C PHE A 31 -6.31 -6.62 -8.21
N SER A 32 -5.39 -7.59 -8.08
CA SER A 32 -4.69 -7.87 -6.83
C SER A 32 -3.81 -6.70 -6.38
N LEU A 33 -2.96 -6.21 -7.27
CA LEU A 33 -2.08 -5.08 -7.00
C LEU A 33 -2.89 -3.79 -6.78
N PHE A 34 -3.89 -3.53 -7.62
CA PHE A 34 -4.77 -2.38 -7.48
C PHE A 34 -5.50 -2.37 -6.13
N SER A 35 -6.08 -3.50 -5.71
CA SER A 35 -6.82 -3.56 -4.44
C SER A 35 -5.88 -3.38 -3.24
N ALA A 36 -4.72 -4.05 -3.25
CA ALA A 36 -3.72 -3.89 -2.20
C ALA A 36 -3.24 -2.43 -2.11
N ALA A 37 -2.90 -1.82 -3.25
CA ALA A 37 -2.44 -0.45 -3.33
C ALA A 37 -3.52 0.56 -2.92
N LEU A 38 -4.77 0.38 -3.38
CA LEU A 38 -5.88 1.27 -3.06
C LEU A 38 -6.16 1.29 -1.57
N ILE A 39 -6.25 0.12 -0.93
CA ILE A 39 -6.51 0.04 0.51
C ILE A 39 -5.34 0.62 1.28
N HIS A 40 -4.10 0.33 0.88
CA HIS A 40 -2.92 0.90 1.53
C HIS A 40 -2.83 2.42 1.38
N ALA A 41 -3.13 2.95 0.20
CA ALA A 41 -3.15 4.39 -0.07
C ALA A 41 -4.25 5.09 0.75
N LEU A 42 -5.46 4.53 0.81
CA LEU A 42 -6.54 5.10 1.61
C LEU A 42 -6.27 5.00 3.11
N ASP A 43 -5.70 3.89 3.59
CA ASP A 43 -5.28 3.75 4.98
C ASP A 43 -4.18 4.77 5.32
N THR A 44 -3.17 4.97 4.47
CA THR A 44 -2.08 5.93 4.73
C THR A 44 -2.50 7.40 4.60
N VAL A 45 -3.29 7.74 3.59
CA VAL A 45 -3.69 9.13 3.30
C VAL A 45 -4.85 9.59 4.18
N LEU A 46 -5.84 8.72 4.43
CA LEU A 46 -7.05 9.10 5.17
C LEU A 46 -6.99 8.70 6.64
N ALA A 47 -6.22 7.69 7.04
CA ALA A 47 -6.01 7.37 8.45
C ALA A 47 -4.91 8.27 9.03
N THR A 48 -5.22 9.54 9.20
CA THR A 48 -4.43 10.41 10.09
C THR A 48 -4.37 9.73 11.47
N GLN A 49 -3.15 9.57 12.01
CA GLN A 49 -2.73 8.79 13.20
C GLN A 49 -3.59 8.83 14.48
N ARG A 50 -4.67 9.62 14.54
CA ARG A 50 -5.44 9.88 15.77
C ARG A 50 -6.65 9.00 16.01
N LEU A 51 -7.21 8.28 15.01
CA LEU A 51 -8.49 7.57 15.19
C LEU A 51 -8.49 6.14 14.63
N ARG A 52 -8.04 5.18 15.45
CA ARG A 52 -8.09 3.72 15.15
C ARG A 52 -9.46 3.21 14.70
N TYR A 53 -10.55 3.83 15.16
CA TYR A 53 -11.93 3.44 14.82
C TYR A 53 -12.30 3.80 13.38
N ARG A 54 -11.70 4.86 12.81
CA ARG A 54 -11.95 5.28 11.42
C ARG A 54 -11.23 4.41 10.40
N ALA A 55 -10.11 3.80 10.79
CA ALA A 55 -9.34 2.91 9.91
C ALA A 55 -10.18 1.73 9.40
N TRP A 56 -11.04 1.15 10.25
CA TRP A 56 -11.96 0.08 9.85
C TRP A 56 -12.97 0.53 8.80
N TYR A 57 -13.63 1.68 8.99
CA TYR A 57 -14.59 2.20 8.01
C TYR A 57 -13.93 2.56 6.69
N VAL A 58 -12.75 3.18 6.73
CA VAL A 58 -11.97 3.52 5.53
C VAL A 58 -11.56 2.26 4.77
N SER A 59 -11.07 1.24 5.46
CA SER A 59 -10.63 -0.02 4.84
C SER A 59 -11.80 -0.83 4.28
N SER A 60 -12.95 -0.83 4.95
CA SER A 60 -14.18 -1.41 4.44
C SER A 60 -14.69 -0.68 3.19
N ALA A 61 -14.65 0.66 3.19
CA ALA A 61 -15.02 1.47 2.03
C ALA A 61 -14.05 1.22 0.86
N ALA A 62 -12.75 1.16 1.11
CA ALA A 62 -11.73 0.85 0.12
C ALA A 62 -11.94 -0.54 -0.50
N SER A 63 -12.27 -1.54 0.33
CA SER A 63 -12.58 -2.89 -0.12
C SER A 63 -13.84 -2.92 -0.99
N ALA A 64 -14.88 -2.18 -0.60
CA ALA A 64 -16.10 -2.05 -1.40
C ALA A 64 -15.83 -1.39 -2.76
N LEU A 65 -14.98 -0.36 -2.80
CA LEU A 65 -14.54 0.28 -4.04
C LEU A 65 -13.72 -0.64 -4.94
N ALA A 66 -12.80 -1.43 -4.37
CA ALA A 66 -12.03 -2.41 -5.13
C ALA A 66 -12.93 -3.49 -5.76
N LEU A 67 -13.91 -3.99 -5.00
CA LEU A 67 -14.87 -4.97 -5.51
C LEU A 67 -15.81 -4.38 -6.56
N SER A 68 -16.29 -3.14 -6.36
CA SER A 68 -17.14 -2.49 -7.38
C SER A 68 -16.36 -2.21 -8.67
N ALA A 69 -15.08 -1.84 -8.58
CA ALA A 69 -14.19 -1.73 -9.74
C ALA A 69 -14.00 -3.07 -10.47
N SER A 70 -13.96 -4.19 -9.74
CA SER A 70 -13.83 -5.53 -10.32
C SER A 70 -15.00 -5.88 -11.25
N PHE A 71 -16.23 -5.55 -10.84
CA PHE A 71 -17.43 -5.76 -11.66
C PHE A 71 -17.55 -4.72 -12.78
N SER A 72 -17.37 -3.44 -12.46
CA SER A 72 -17.64 -2.35 -13.40
C SER A 72 -16.59 -2.23 -14.50
N SER A 73 -15.36 -2.71 -14.29
CA SER A 73 -14.29 -2.63 -15.29
C SER A 73 -14.61 -3.41 -16.57
N GLU A 74 -15.18 -4.61 -16.48
CA GLU A 74 -15.54 -5.41 -17.66
C GLU A 74 -16.73 -4.79 -18.40
N TYR A 75 -17.72 -4.30 -17.65
CA TYR A 75 -18.86 -3.58 -18.24
C TYR A 75 -18.38 -2.33 -18.98
N LEU A 76 -17.53 -1.51 -18.35
CA LEU A 76 -16.96 -0.31 -18.97
C LEU A 76 -16.12 -0.66 -20.20
N GLN A 77 -15.32 -1.72 -20.17
CA GLN A 77 -14.57 -2.17 -21.35
C GLN A 77 -15.51 -2.57 -22.49
N SER A 78 -16.59 -3.28 -22.21
CA SER A 78 -17.57 -3.69 -23.24
C SER A 78 -18.34 -2.51 -23.86
N VAL A 79 -18.50 -1.42 -23.11
CA VAL A 79 -19.18 -0.19 -23.58
C VAL A 79 -18.22 0.75 -24.31
N LEU A 80 -17.00 0.92 -23.77
CA LEU A 80 -16.02 1.88 -24.27
C LEU A 80 -15.13 1.33 -25.39
N SER A 81 -15.10 0.01 -25.55
CA SER A 81 -14.35 -0.66 -26.60
C SER A 81 -15.23 -1.64 -27.37
N ASN A 82 -14.83 -1.99 -28.59
CA ASN A 82 -15.48 -3.05 -29.36
C ASN A 82 -15.17 -4.48 -28.83
N ARG A 83 -14.72 -4.60 -27.57
CA ARG A 83 -14.44 -5.89 -26.91
C ARG A 83 -15.77 -6.54 -26.49
N ARG A 84 -15.87 -7.86 -26.69
CA ARG A 84 -17.01 -8.64 -26.17
C ARG A 84 -16.87 -8.80 -24.67
N PHE A 85 -17.99 -8.65 -23.98
CA PHE A 85 -18.11 -8.92 -22.56
C PHE A 85 -17.73 -10.37 -22.25
N ASP A 86 -16.83 -10.57 -21.28
CA ASP A 86 -16.40 -11.87 -20.80
C ASP A 86 -16.60 -11.99 -19.28
N ALA A 87 -17.58 -12.79 -18.87
CA ALA A 87 -17.89 -13.03 -17.47
C ALA A 87 -16.74 -13.71 -16.69
N ILE A 88 -15.85 -14.42 -17.39
CA ILE A 88 -14.69 -15.04 -16.76
C ILE A 88 -13.69 -13.97 -16.30
N ASP A 89 -13.56 -12.84 -17.01
CA ASP A 89 -12.68 -11.75 -16.59
C ASP A 89 -13.13 -11.12 -15.26
N ILE A 90 -14.44 -11.01 -15.04
CA ILE A 90 -14.99 -10.59 -13.75
C ILE A 90 -14.54 -11.54 -12.64
N ALA A 91 -14.56 -12.86 -12.87
CA ALA A 91 -14.12 -13.83 -11.87
C ALA A 91 -12.64 -13.65 -11.50
N TYR A 92 -11.76 -13.45 -12.49
CA TYR A 92 -10.34 -13.21 -12.23
C TYR A 92 -10.09 -11.85 -11.55
N ASN A 93 -10.83 -10.80 -11.91
CA ASN A 93 -10.79 -9.52 -11.21
C ASN A 93 -11.15 -9.68 -9.74
N LEU A 94 -12.26 -10.38 -9.44
CA LEU A 94 -12.74 -10.62 -8.08
C LEU A 94 -11.75 -11.45 -7.26
N LEU A 95 -11.19 -12.52 -7.84
CA LEU A 95 -10.16 -13.33 -7.19
C LEU A 95 -8.90 -12.51 -6.89
N GLY A 96 -8.48 -11.68 -7.86
CA GLY A 96 -7.36 -10.75 -7.68
C GLY A 96 -7.62 -9.80 -6.53
N SER A 97 -8.76 -9.11 -6.54
CA SER A 97 -9.16 -8.19 -5.48
C SER A 97 -9.26 -8.87 -4.10
N ALA A 98 -9.81 -10.08 -4.03
CA ALA A 98 -9.86 -10.85 -2.79
C ALA A 98 -8.44 -11.11 -2.24
N VAL A 99 -7.49 -11.52 -3.08
CA VAL A 99 -6.10 -11.71 -2.67
C VAL A 99 -5.46 -10.41 -2.19
N GLY A 100 -5.71 -9.29 -2.89
CA GLY A 100 -5.20 -7.98 -2.48
C GLY A 100 -5.74 -7.53 -1.12
N ILE A 101 -7.06 -7.65 -0.91
CA ILE A 101 -7.73 -7.34 0.37
C ILE A 101 -7.20 -8.25 1.49
N LEU A 102 -7.13 -9.57 1.25
CA LEU A 102 -6.65 -10.53 2.24
C LEU A 102 -5.18 -10.29 2.59
N SER A 103 -4.35 -9.91 1.62
CA SER A 103 -2.94 -9.59 1.86
C SER A 103 -2.80 -8.37 2.77
N TRP A 104 -3.61 -7.32 2.55
CA TRP A 104 -3.64 -6.15 3.43
C TRP A 104 -4.13 -6.52 4.83
N TYR A 105 -5.21 -7.30 4.93
CA TYR A 105 -5.75 -7.75 6.22
C TYR A 105 -4.73 -8.59 7.00
N ALA A 106 -4.04 -9.51 6.30
CA ALA A 106 -2.97 -10.30 6.89
C ALA A 106 -1.85 -9.41 7.45
N CYS A 107 -1.40 -8.39 6.68
CA CYS A 107 -0.41 -7.44 7.18
C CYS A 107 -0.90 -6.71 8.45
N ARG A 108 -2.15 -6.24 8.47
CA ARG A 108 -2.73 -5.56 9.63
C ARG A 108 -2.86 -6.46 10.85
N CYS A 109 -3.28 -7.71 10.68
CA CYS A 109 -3.33 -8.68 11.77
C CYS A 109 -1.94 -8.96 12.34
N LEU A 110 -0.89 -8.95 11.51
CA LEU A 110 0.48 -9.11 11.97
C LEU A 110 0.99 -7.85 12.69
N ASP A 111 0.68 -6.64 12.22
CA ASP A 111 1.02 -5.40 12.92
C ASP A 111 0.37 -5.34 14.31
N LEU A 112 -0.90 -5.74 14.40
CA LEU A 112 -1.62 -5.88 15.66
C LEU A 112 -1.04 -7.02 16.50
N GLY A 113 -0.69 -8.15 15.88
CA GLY A 113 -0.04 -9.28 16.54
C GLY A 113 1.32 -8.92 17.13
N ALA A 114 2.11 -8.09 16.46
CA ALA A 114 3.38 -7.56 16.97
C ALA A 114 3.18 -6.64 18.19
N LEU A 115 2.07 -5.90 18.25
CA LEU A 115 1.69 -5.13 19.45
C LEU A 115 1.25 -6.02 20.62
N PHE A 116 0.73 -7.21 20.34
CA PHE A 116 0.33 -8.21 21.32
C PHE A 116 1.31 -9.39 21.41
N TYR A 117 2.55 -9.23 20.94
CA TYR A 117 3.51 -10.33 20.75
C TYR A 117 3.68 -11.19 22.01
N GLY A 118 3.76 -10.56 23.18
CA GLY A 118 3.87 -11.24 24.48
C GLY A 118 2.62 -11.98 24.95
N ARG A 119 1.50 -11.92 24.23
CA ARG A 119 0.22 -12.59 24.52
C ARG A 119 -0.21 -13.59 23.44
N LEU A 120 0.57 -13.75 22.36
CA LEU A 120 0.25 -14.68 21.29
C LEU A 120 0.72 -16.12 21.63
N PRO A 121 0.01 -17.15 21.15
CA PRO A 121 0.50 -18.53 21.20
C PRO A 121 1.85 -18.68 20.49
N GLY A 122 2.76 -19.48 21.04
CA GLY A 122 4.16 -19.58 20.59
C GLY A 122 4.36 -19.90 19.10
N PHE A 123 3.43 -20.63 18.45
CA PHE A 123 3.54 -20.90 17.01
C PHE A 123 3.35 -19.64 16.14
N ILE A 124 2.54 -18.67 16.60
CA ILE A 124 2.36 -17.39 15.91
C ILE A 124 3.59 -16.49 16.11
N GLN A 125 4.21 -16.55 17.29
CA GLN A 125 5.50 -15.88 17.54
C GLN A 125 6.59 -16.41 16.61
N GLN A 126 6.68 -17.74 16.42
CA GLN A 126 7.61 -18.38 15.49
C GLN A 126 7.36 -17.99 14.03
N LEU A 127 6.08 -17.86 13.63
CA LEU A 127 5.70 -17.39 12.30
C LEU A 127 6.10 -15.91 12.09
N LEU A 128 5.90 -15.06 13.09
CA LEU A 128 6.28 -13.65 13.08
C LEU A 128 7.81 -13.45 13.04
N GLU A 129 8.57 -14.25 13.79
CA GLU A 129 10.04 -14.27 13.75
C GLU A 129 10.58 -14.69 12.38
N SER A 130 10.00 -15.73 11.77
CA SER A 130 10.39 -16.17 10.42
C SER A 130 10.12 -15.09 9.35
N ARG A 131 9.11 -14.23 9.56
CA ARG A 131 8.68 -13.16 8.64
C ARG A 131 9.32 -11.81 8.90
N ARG A 132 9.87 -11.54 10.10
CA ARG A 132 10.71 -10.34 10.34
C ARG A 132 11.85 -10.28 9.32
N TYR A 133 12.40 -11.42 8.94
CA TYR A 133 13.37 -11.52 7.84
C TYR A 133 12.79 -11.13 6.47
N THR A 134 11.54 -11.50 6.15
CA THR A 134 10.93 -11.14 4.85
C THR A 134 10.57 -9.66 4.77
N ILE A 135 10.05 -9.06 5.85
CA ILE A 135 9.73 -7.63 5.90
C ILE A 135 11.01 -6.80 5.94
N LEU A 136 12.06 -7.20 6.67
CA LEU A 136 13.37 -6.55 6.59
C LEU A 136 13.97 -6.65 5.19
N VAL A 137 13.84 -7.78 4.49
CA VAL A 137 14.33 -7.90 3.11
C VAL A 137 13.54 -6.99 2.16
N GLY A 138 12.22 -6.89 2.32
CA GLY A 138 11.37 -5.99 1.53
C GLY A 138 11.58 -4.50 1.82
N GLN A 139 11.78 -4.13 3.09
CA GLN A 139 12.11 -2.76 3.49
C GLN A 139 13.52 -2.38 3.07
N ASN A 140 14.53 -3.24 3.24
CA ASN A 140 15.86 -2.99 2.70
C ASN A 140 15.85 -2.86 1.17
N LEU A 141 14.97 -3.58 0.47
CA LEU A 141 14.77 -3.39 -0.98
C LEU A 141 14.18 -2.01 -1.28
N ALA A 142 13.14 -1.60 -0.54
CA ALA A 142 12.49 -0.30 -0.69
C ALA A 142 13.42 0.86 -0.31
N ASP A 143 14.25 0.70 0.72
CA ASP A 143 15.27 1.66 1.16
C ASP A 143 16.45 1.74 0.17
N SER A 144 16.73 0.66 -0.57
CA SER A 144 17.65 0.72 -1.72
C SER A 144 17.08 1.42 -2.96
N PHE A 145 15.78 1.74 -2.95
CA PHE A 145 15.13 2.65 -3.91
C PHE A 145 14.91 4.04 -3.28
N ASP A 146 15.93 4.61 -2.64
CA ASP A 146 15.88 5.94 -2.06
C ASP A 146 15.79 7.03 -3.17
N PRO A 147 14.64 7.73 -3.32
CA PRO A 147 14.50 8.80 -4.31
C PRO A 147 15.31 10.06 -3.94
N SER A 148 15.84 10.16 -2.71
CA SER A 148 16.69 11.29 -2.30
C SER A 148 18.10 11.21 -2.89
N LEU A 149 18.55 10.02 -3.32
CA LEU A 149 19.81 9.84 -4.05
C LEU A 149 19.75 10.40 -5.49
N GLU A 150 18.58 10.44 -6.13
CA GLU A 150 18.39 11.08 -7.44
C GLU A 150 18.20 12.61 -7.35
N LEU A 151 17.75 13.13 -6.21
CA LEU A 151 17.45 14.55 -6.00
C LEU A 151 18.52 15.34 -5.22
N GLY A 152 19.61 14.70 -4.80
CA GLY A 152 20.76 15.37 -4.15
C GLY A 152 20.44 16.00 -2.80
N MET A 153 19.29 15.69 -2.19
CA MET A 153 18.93 16.21 -0.87
C MET A 153 19.39 15.24 0.21
N ARG A 154 20.43 15.63 0.95
CA ARG A 154 20.83 14.92 2.17
C ARG A 154 19.70 15.00 3.19
N PRO A 155 19.24 13.87 3.77
CA PRO A 155 18.35 13.94 4.92
C PRO A 155 19.15 14.52 6.09
N GLU A 156 18.78 15.70 6.55
CA GLU A 156 19.25 16.22 7.84
C GLU A 156 18.83 15.23 8.92
N ARG A 157 19.83 14.65 9.56
CA ARG A 157 19.67 13.70 10.66
C ARG A 157 18.99 14.43 11.81
N TRP A 158 17.79 14.00 12.17
CA TRP A 158 17.10 14.49 13.35
C TRP A 158 17.86 14.07 14.61
N ASP A 159 18.76 14.94 15.10
CA ASP A 159 19.50 14.74 16.33
C ASP A 159 18.60 15.11 17.53
N ALA A 160 18.15 14.07 18.24
CA ALA A 160 17.30 14.15 19.44
C ALA A 160 17.94 14.89 20.63
N THR A 161 19.18 15.37 20.49
CA THR A 161 19.91 16.15 21.50
C THR A 161 19.54 17.64 21.54
N THR A 162 18.80 18.15 20.54
CA THR A 162 18.38 19.57 20.46
C THR A 162 17.01 19.86 21.10
N ALA A 163 16.26 18.82 21.48
CA ALA A 163 14.94 18.94 22.10
C ALA A 163 14.87 19.73 23.43
N PRO A 164 15.89 19.75 24.33
CA PRO A 164 15.75 20.46 25.61
C PRO A 164 15.78 21.99 25.48
N ALA A 165 16.39 22.54 24.42
CA ALA A 165 16.53 23.98 24.25
C ALA A 165 15.21 24.66 23.86
N ALA A 166 14.41 24.02 23.01
CA ALA A 166 13.11 24.55 22.57
C ALA A 166 12.04 24.53 23.68
N ALA A 167 12.18 23.65 24.68
CA ALA A 167 11.28 23.60 25.83
C ALA A 167 11.55 24.74 26.83
N ALA A 168 12.82 25.10 27.03
CA ALA A 168 13.21 26.20 27.92
C ALA A 168 12.78 27.58 27.38
N GLU A 169 12.83 27.77 26.05
CA GLU A 169 12.42 29.03 25.41
C GLU A 169 10.89 29.24 25.48
N ARG A 170 10.09 28.17 25.39
CA ARG A 170 8.63 28.24 25.56
C ARG A 170 8.20 28.61 26.98
N GLN A 171 8.87 28.08 28.02
CA GLN A 171 8.59 28.47 29.40
C GLN A 171 8.96 29.94 29.68
N SER A 172 10.02 30.46 29.06
CA SER A 172 10.38 31.88 29.15
C SER A 172 9.36 32.81 28.50
N LEU A 173 8.67 32.37 27.44
CA LEU A 173 7.67 33.16 26.72
C LEU A 173 6.32 33.15 27.45
N GLU A 174 5.90 32.02 28.01
CA GLU A 174 4.65 31.92 28.78
C GLU A 174 4.70 32.73 30.09
N GLY A 175 5.87 32.81 30.74
CA GLY A 175 6.07 33.67 31.92
C GLY A 175 5.98 35.18 31.64
N ARG A 176 6.20 35.61 30.39
CA ARG A 176 6.11 37.04 29.99
C ARG A 176 4.70 37.47 29.61
N ILE A 177 3.82 36.54 29.25
CA ILE A 177 2.44 36.84 28.82
C ILE A 177 1.48 36.92 30.03
N GLY A 178 1.82 36.27 31.16
CA GLY A 178 1.00 36.27 32.38
C GLY A 178 1.12 37.47 33.32
N VAL A 179 1.89 38.51 32.97
CA VAL A 179 2.14 39.67 33.86
C VAL A 179 1.32 40.93 33.49
N ASN A 180 0.57 40.91 32.39
CA ASN A 180 -0.25 42.04 31.94
C ASN A 180 -1.75 41.69 31.79
N ALA A 181 -2.32 41.00 32.78
CA ALA A 181 -3.76 40.82 32.92
C ALA A 181 -4.21 41.23 34.32
#